data_AF-A0A7C9DQT2-F1
#
_entry.id   AF-A0A7C9DQT2-F1
#
_cell.length_a   1.000
_cell.length_b   1.000
_cell.length_c   1.000
_cell.angle_alpha   90.00
_cell.angle_beta   90.00
_cell.angle_gamma   90.00
#
_symmetry.space_group_name_H-M   'P 1'
#
loop_
_entity.id
_entity.type
_entity.pdbx_description
1 polymer ?
#
loop_
_entity_poly.entity_id
_entity_poly.type
_entity_poly.pdbx_seq_one_letter_code
_entity_poly.pdbx_strand_id
1 'polypeptide(L)'
;SKHLLAKSDELRFANMGGPEQVHLAFTDRPEEMRVSFVAGDGGERFVKFRQKEEDLTETAETATARYEKEDMCDWPANDSIGWRDPGVTHHGVLTNLKKGIKYYYKVGSDSSGWSPTYNFVSRNEDSDETYAFLFGDMG
;
A
#
# COMPACT_ATOMS: atom_id res chain seq x y z
N SER A 1 -36.33 -9.43 6.96
CA SER A 1 -35.41 -9.86 8.02
C SER A 1 -35.94 -9.32 9.35
N LYS A 2 -36.48 -10.19 10.21
CA LYS A 2 -37.07 -9.80 11.50
C LYS A 2 -36.59 -10.77 12.59
N HIS A 3 -35.31 -10.75 12.95
CA HIS A 3 -34.94 -11.07 14.34
C HIS A 3 -33.52 -10.60 14.73
N LEU A 4 -33.21 -9.32 14.52
CA LEU A 4 -32.10 -8.70 15.23
C LEU A 4 -32.54 -8.45 16.67
N LEU A 5 -31.94 -9.14 17.63
CA LEU A 5 -32.31 -9.07 19.05
C LEU A 5 -31.56 -7.98 19.82
N ALA A 6 -30.32 -7.69 19.43
CA ALA A 6 -29.49 -6.67 20.04
C ALA A 6 -28.40 -6.20 19.05
N LYS A 7 -27.91 -4.98 19.27
CA LYS A 7 -26.76 -4.38 18.57
C LYS A 7 -25.89 -3.69 19.62
N SER A 8 -24.57 -3.84 19.54
CA SER A 8 -23.63 -3.13 20.42
C SER A 8 -23.42 -1.68 19.98
N ASP A 9 -22.73 -0.91 20.81
CA ASP A 9 -22.21 0.39 20.42
C ASP A 9 -21.21 0.27 19.26
N GLU A 10 -21.07 1.37 18.53
CA GLU A 10 -20.14 1.47 17.40
C GLU A 10 -18.73 1.81 17.88
N LEU A 11 -17.73 1.12 17.34
CA LEU A 11 -16.32 1.36 17.61
C LEU A 11 -15.63 1.82 16.31
N ARG A 12 -14.66 2.72 16.44
CA ARG A 12 -13.88 3.26 15.32
C ARG A 12 -12.40 3.36 15.68
N PHE A 13 -11.55 3.21 14.67
CA PHE A 13 -10.13 3.51 14.82
C PHE A 13 -9.90 5.01 14.97
N ALA A 14 -8.86 5.39 15.73
CA ALA A 14 -8.53 6.79 15.98
C ALA A 14 -8.11 7.54 14.70
N ASN A 15 -7.44 6.87 13.76
CA ASN A 15 -7.08 7.42 12.46
C ASN A 15 -7.60 6.52 11.34
N MET A 16 -8.74 6.88 10.75
CA MET A 16 -9.30 6.14 9.60
C MET A 16 -8.73 6.60 8.24
N GLY A 17 -7.95 7.68 8.21
CA GLY A 17 -7.41 8.28 6.97
C GLY A 17 -5.93 7.99 6.73
N GLY A 18 -5.27 7.33 7.68
CA GLY A 18 -3.87 6.95 7.60
C GLY A 18 -3.64 5.82 6.57
N PRO A 19 -2.40 5.65 6.11
CA PRO A 19 -2.04 4.59 5.19
C PRO A 19 -2.00 3.22 5.87
N GLU A 20 -2.60 2.23 5.25
CA GLU A 20 -2.63 0.83 5.68
C GLU A 20 -2.19 -0.12 4.55
N GLN A 21 -1.96 -1.39 4.92
CA GLN A 21 -1.69 -2.48 3.95
C GLN A 21 -0.57 -2.14 2.96
N VAL A 22 0.57 -1.72 3.49
CA VAL A 22 1.73 -1.32 2.67
C VAL A 22 2.36 -2.57 2.04
N HIS A 23 2.51 -2.56 0.71
CA HIS A 23 3.10 -3.64 -0.08
C HIS A 23 4.18 -3.11 -1.02
N LEU A 24 5.17 -3.97 -1.29
CA LEU A 24 6.26 -3.70 -2.21
C LEU A 24 6.10 -4.58 -3.45
N ALA A 25 6.39 -4.01 -4.61
CA ALA A 25 6.45 -4.75 -5.86
C ALA A 25 7.59 -4.25 -6.75
N PHE A 26 8.24 -5.17 -7.43
CA PHE A 26 9.19 -4.82 -8.48
C PHE A 26 8.47 -4.19 -9.67
N THR A 27 9.10 -3.20 -10.29
CA THR A 27 8.73 -2.69 -11.62
C THR A 27 9.57 -3.37 -12.70
N ASP A 28 9.38 -2.99 -13.95
CA ASP A 28 10.17 -3.48 -15.07
C ASP A 28 11.64 -3.01 -15.05
N ARG A 29 11.97 -1.99 -14.24
CA ARG A 29 13.32 -1.43 -14.15
C ARG A 29 14.05 -1.85 -12.86
N PRO A 30 15.27 -2.41 -12.92
CA PRO A 30 16.00 -2.89 -11.75
C PRO A 30 16.23 -1.85 -10.65
N GLU A 31 16.42 -0.59 -11.04
CA GLU A 31 16.66 0.58 -10.18
C GLU A 31 15.38 1.19 -9.60
N GLU A 32 14.24 0.51 -9.75
CA GLU A 32 12.94 0.98 -9.29
C GLU A 32 12.25 -0.02 -8.34
N MET A 33 11.47 0.52 -7.40
CA MET A 33 10.58 -0.21 -6.51
C MET A 33 9.23 0.50 -6.44
N ARG A 34 8.14 -0.23 -6.61
CA ARG A 34 6.78 0.28 -6.37
C ARG A 34 6.39 0.04 -4.92
N VAL A 35 5.89 1.08 -4.27
CA VAL A 35 5.26 1.01 -2.96
C VAL A 35 3.77 1.27 -3.15
N SER A 36 2.93 0.37 -2.65
CA SER A 36 1.46 0.49 -2.69
C SER A 36 0.88 0.43 -1.29
N PHE A 37 -0.19 1.18 -1.04
CA PHE A 37 -0.90 1.22 0.23
C PHE A 37 -2.34 1.70 0.02
N VAL A 38 -3.21 1.48 1.01
CA VAL A 38 -4.61 1.91 0.96
C VAL A 38 -4.83 3.05 1.97
N ALA A 39 -5.64 4.04 1.59
CA ALA A 39 -6.13 5.09 2.47
C ALA A 39 -7.66 5.24 2.34
N GLY A 40 -8.29 5.89 3.33
CA GLY A 40 -9.74 6.10 3.34
C GLY A 40 -10.25 7.14 2.33
N ASP A 41 -9.36 7.92 1.72
CA ASP A 41 -9.68 8.96 0.74
C ASP A 41 -8.59 9.07 -0.33
N GLY A 42 -8.89 9.76 -1.43
CA GLY A 42 -7.95 9.97 -2.55
C GLY A 42 -7.15 11.27 -2.46
N GLY A 43 -7.05 11.90 -1.28
CA GLY A 43 -6.22 13.07 -1.08
C GLY A 43 -4.74 12.77 -1.35
N GLU A 44 -3.94 13.79 -1.62
CA GLU A 44 -2.53 13.60 -1.97
C GLU A 44 -1.77 12.81 -0.89
N ARG A 45 -1.00 11.83 -1.34
CA ARG A 45 -0.10 11.02 -0.51
C ARG A 45 1.21 10.80 -1.25
N PHE A 46 2.26 10.53 -0.48
CA PHE A 46 3.61 10.44 -0.97
C PHE A 46 4.33 9.25 -0.34
N VAL A 47 5.44 8.86 -0.95
CA VAL A 47 6.44 7.99 -0.33
C VAL A 47 7.69 8.83 -0.06
N LYS A 48 8.11 8.94 1.19
CA LYS A 48 9.42 9.51 1.55
C LYS A 48 10.42 8.38 1.73
N PHE A 49 11.60 8.47 1.14
CA PHE A 49 12.60 7.40 1.21
C PHE A 49 14.05 7.88 1.18
N ARG A 50 14.96 7.12 1.78
CA ARG A 50 16.42 7.31 1.68
C ARG A 50 17.17 6.08 2.21
N GLN A 51 18.49 6.09 2.09
CA GLN A 51 19.37 5.05 2.65
C GLN A 51 19.59 5.19 4.17
N LYS A 52 19.19 6.32 4.77
CA LYS A 52 19.28 6.59 6.21
C LYS A 52 17.88 6.80 6.77
N GLU A 53 17.59 6.15 7.89
CA GLU A 53 16.26 6.18 8.51
C GLU A 53 15.89 7.57 9.01
N GLU A 54 16.87 8.31 9.53
CA GLU A 54 16.66 9.61 10.15
C GLU A 54 16.47 10.75 9.14
N ASP A 55 16.72 10.50 7.85
CA ASP A 55 16.83 11.53 6.82
C ASP A 55 16.15 11.14 5.49
N LEU A 56 14.83 10.95 5.54
CA LEU A 56 14.00 10.58 4.38
C LEU A 56 13.73 11.80 3.47
N THR A 57 14.74 12.15 2.68
CA THR A 57 14.79 13.38 1.87
C THR A 57 14.18 13.26 0.49
N GLU A 58 14.19 12.08 -0.12
CA GLU A 58 13.55 11.88 -1.42
C GLU A 58 12.06 11.66 -1.26
N THR A 59 11.27 12.23 -2.18
CA THR A 59 9.81 12.10 -2.19
C THR A 59 9.35 11.61 -3.54
N ALA A 60 8.55 10.54 -3.55
CA ALA A 60 7.82 10.09 -4.72
C ALA A 60 6.34 10.43 -4.57
N GLU A 61 5.76 11.03 -5.60
CA GLU A 61 4.32 11.23 -5.71
C GLU A 61 3.62 9.87 -5.93
N THR A 62 2.38 9.78 -5.47
CA THR A 62 1.56 8.57 -5.67
C THR A 62 0.45 8.86 -6.65
N ALA A 63 0.21 7.90 -7.55
CA ALA A 63 -1.02 7.85 -8.31
C ALA A 63 -2.08 7.05 -7.53
N THR A 64 -3.35 7.40 -7.74
CA THR A 64 -4.49 6.75 -7.08
C THR A 64 -5.22 5.82 -8.03
N ALA A 65 -5.79 4.76 -7.47
CA ALA A 65 -6.70 3.85 -8.14
C ALA A 65 -7.76 3.36 -7.15
N ARG A 66 -9.00 3.22 -7.63
CA ARG A 66 -10.10 2.55 -6.92
C ARG A 66 -10.97 1.84 -7.93
N TYR A 67 -11.77 0.90 -7.45
CA TYR A 67 -12.82 0.26 -8.23
C TYR A 67 -14.16 0.52 -7.53
N GLU A 68 -15.23 0.54 -8.29
CA GLU A 68 -16.59 0.68 -7.81
C GLU A 68 -17.34 -0.65 -7.90
N LYS A 69 -18.53 -0.67 -7.29
CA LYS A 69 -19.40 -1.84 -7.30
C LYS A 69 -19.76 -2.26 -8.73
N GLU A 70 -19.95 -1.27 -9.60
CA GLU A 70 -20.32 -1.44 -11.00
C GLU A 70 -19.18 -2.05 -11.84
N ASP A 71 -17.93 -2.00 -11.36
CA ASP A 71 -16.80 -2.66 -12.02
C ASP A 71 -16.78 -4.19 -11.75
N MET A 72 -17.57 -4.66 -10.79
CA MET A 72 -17.64 -6.09 -10.45
C MET A 72 -18.54 -6.84 -11.43
N CYS A 73 -18.03 -7.96 -11.96
CA CYS A 73 -18.74 -8.71 -13.01
C CYS A 73 -19.96 -9.45 -12.48
N ASP A 74 -19.82 -10.15 -11.34
CA ASP A 74 -20.79 -11.15 -10.90
C ASP A 74 -21.14 -11.05 -9.41
N TRP A 75 -22.25 -11.69 -9.07
CA TRP A 75 -22.69 -11.87 -7.69
C TRP A 75 -21.71 -12.78 -6.93
N PRO A 76 -21.37 -12.52 -5.66
CA PRO A 76 -21.94 -11.49 -4.78
C PRO A 76 -21.20 -10.14 -4.81
N ALA A 77 -20.06 -10.03 -5.50
CA ALA A 77 -19.21 -8.85 -5.48
C ALA A 77 -19.92 -7.61 -6.05
N ASN A 78 -20.79 -7.81 -7.06
CA ASN A 78 -21.61 -6.75 -7.66
C ASN A 78 -22.94 -6.48 -6.92
N ASP A 79 -23.16 -7.06 -5.74
CA ASP A 79 -24.39 -6.87 -4.95
C ASP A 79 -24.12 -6.25 -3.58
N SER A 80 -25.12 -5.60 -2.99
CA SER A 80 -25.06 -4.99 -1.65
C SER A 80 -24.60 -5.94 -0.54
N ILE A 81 -24.83 -7.25 -0.69
CA ILE A 81 -24.44 -8.25 0.31
C ILE A 81 -22.92 -8.50 0.29
N GLY A 82 -22.28 -8.51 -0.88
CA GLY A 82 -20.86 -8.80 -1.04
C GLY A 82 -19.97 -7.56 -1.22
N TRP A 83 -20.55 -6.43 -1.61
CA TRP A 83 -19.82 -5.19 -1.84
C TRP A 83 -19.42 -4.50 -0.53
N ARG A 84 -18.17 -4.03 -0.48
CA ARG A 84 -17.68 -3.05 0.50
C ARG A 84 -16.76 -2.05 -0.20
N ASP A 85 -16.85 -0.79 0.18
CA ASP A 85 -15.96 0.24 -0.36
C ASP A 85 -14.49 -0.13 -0.05
N PRO A 86 -13.62 -0.21 -1.07
CA PRO A 86 -12.24 -0.66 -0.89
C PRO A 86 -11.30 0.43 -0.38
N GLY A 87 -11.79 1.66 -0.19
CA GLY A 87 -10.95 2.84 -0.01
C GLY A 87 -10.29 3.27 -1.31
N VAL A 88 -9.12 3.89 -1.21
CA VAL A 88 -8.32 4.34 -2.35
C VAL A 88 -6.92 3.74 -2.26
N THR A 89 -6.51 3.06 -3.33
CA THR A 89 -5.15 2.53 -3.45
C THR A 89 -4.23 3.62 -3.98
N HIS A 90 -3.16 3.90 -3.25
CA HIS A 90 -2.07 4.76 -3.66
C HIS A 90 -0.89 3.90 -4.11
N HIS A 91 -0.22 4.29 -5.18
CA HIS A 91 1.02 3.66 -5.61
C HIS A 91 2.04 4.69 -6.08
N GLY A 92 3.23 4.66 -5.48
CA GLY A 92 4.38 5.48 -5.84
C GLY A 92 5.54 4.62 -6.33
N VAL A 93 6.34 5.15 -7.25
CA VAL A 93 7.54 4.47 -7.77
C VAL A 93 8.78 5.21 -7.27
N LEU A 94 9.62 4.49 -6.54
CA LEU A 94 10.90 4.97 -6.03
C LEU A 94 11.93 4.67 -7.11
N THR A 95 12.62 5.69 -7.60
CA THR A 95 13.56 5.61 -8.73
C THR A 95 15.00 5.83 -8.27
N ASN A 96 15.96 5.59 -9.16
CA ASN A 96 17.40 5.80 -8.92
C ASN A 96 17.93 5.02 -7.71
N LEU A 97 17.40 3.82 -7.49
CA LEU A 97 17.85 2.94 -6.41
C LEU A 97 19.19 2.31 -6.78
N LYS A 98 20.14 2.37 -5.85
CA LYS A 98 21.45 1.69 -5.98
C LYS A 98 21.28 0.22 -5.67
N LYS A 99 21.89 -0.64 -6.48
CA LYS A 99 21.77 -2.10 -6.40
C LYS A 99 22.17 -2.65 -5.03
N GLY A 100 21.36 -3.55 -4.46
CA GLY A 100 21.67 -4.25 -3.21
C GLY A 100 21.76 -3.35 -1.97
N ILE A 101 21.27 -2.12 -2.04
CA ILE A 101 21.30 -1.17 -0.92
C ILE A 101 19.98 -1.21 -0.15
N LYS A 102 20.10 -1.08 1.17
CA LYS A 102 18.97 -0.91 2.08
C LYS A 102 18.40 0.50 1.98
N TYR A 103 17.09 0.58 1.80
CA TYR A 103 16.34 1.83 1.80
C TYR A 103 15.30 1.80 2.92
N TYR A 104 15.15 2.93 3.58
CA TYR A 104 14.10 3.23 4.54
C TYR A 104 13.04 4.07 3.84
N TYR A 105 11.78 3.83 4.18
CA TYR A 105 10.67 4.58 3.58
C TYR A 105 9.47 4.67 4.51
N LYS A 106 8.65 5.70 4.31
CA LYS A 106 7.33 5.83 4.91
C LYS A 106 6.34 6.40 3.91
N VAL A 107 5.07 6.07 4.10
CA VAL A 107 3.98 6.49 3.22
C VAL A 107 3.01 7.40 3.98
N GLY A 108 2.31 8.27 3.27
CA GLY A 108 1.30 9.14 3.87
C GLY A 108 1.40 10.60 3.42
N SER A 109 0.95 11.51 4.28
CA SER A 109 1.02 12.96 4.06
C SER A 109 1.09 13.70 5.39
N ASP A 110 1.51 14.96 5.35
CA ASP A 110 1.51 15.82 6.54
C ASP A 110 0.07 16.13 7.02
N SER A 111 -0.92 16.08 6.12
CA SER A 111 -2.33 16.35 6.44
C SER A 111 -3.09 15.15 7.02
N SER A 112 -2.72 13.92 6.66
CA SER A 112 -3.47 12.71 7.03
C SER A 112 -2.64 11.70 7.84
N GLY A 113 -1.40 12.05 8.13
CA GLY A 113 -0.47 11.27 8.92
C GLY A 113 0.44 10.39 8.07
N TRP A 114 1.58 10.05 8.67
CA TRP A 114 2.58 9.16 8.10
C TRP A 114 2.51 7.79 8.77
N SER A 115 2.83 6.75 8.00
CA SER A 115 3.11 5.42 8.54
C SER A 115 4.35 5.43 9.46
N PRO A 116 4.55 4.36 10.25
CA PRO A 116 5.89 4.01 10.74
C PRO A 116 6.89 3.92 9.59
N THR A 117 8.18 4.02 9.91
CA THR A 117 9.23 3.81 8.92
C THR A 117 9.43 2.30 8.69
N TYR A 118 9.42 1.92 7.41
CA TYR A 118 9.71 0.57 6.93
C TYR A 118 11.07 0.55 6.24
N ASN A 119 11.53 -0.64 5.87
CA ASN A 119 12.74 -0.78 5.06
C ASN A 119 12.66 -1.97 4.10
N PHE A 120 13.46 -1.90 3.03
CA PHE A 120 13.66 -2.99 2.08
C PHE A 120 15.09 -2.96 1.54
N VAL A 121 15.52 -4.05 0.92
CA VAL A 121 16.76 -4.11 0.14
C VAL A 121 16.40 -4.08 -1.33
N SER A 122 16.97 -3.13 -2.07
CA SER A 122 16.78 -2.99 -3.51
C SER A 122 17.37 -4.17 -4.29
N ARG A 123 16.90 -4.37 -5.53
CA ARG A 123 17.38 -5.45 -6.39
C ARG A 123 18.89 -5.36 -6.59
N ASN A 124 19.54 -6.52 -6.64
CA ASN A 124 20.94 -6.63 -7.02
C ASN A 124 21.07 -7.61 -8.19
N GLU A 125 20.98 -7.08 -9.41
CA GLU A 125 21.11 -7.88 -10.63
C GLU A 125 22.54 -8.38 -10.88
N ASP A 126 23.53 -7.83 -10.17
CA ASP A 126 24.93 -8.27 -10.26
C ASP A 126 25.23 -9.43 -9.27
N SER A 127 24.20 -9.98 -8.60
CA SER A 127 24.35 -11.10 -7.67
C SER A 127 24.30 -12.44 -8.40
N ASP A 128 25.24 -13.33 -8.08
CA ASP A 128 25.28 -14.71 -8.57
C ASP A 128 24.27 -15.64 -7.86
N GLU A 129 23.49 -15.12 -6.91
CA GLU A 129 22.57 -15.90 -6.07
C GLU A 129 21.12 -15.45 -6.27
N THR A 130 20.21 -16.42 -6.39
CA THR A 130 18.76 -16.17 -6.45
C THR A 130 18.08 -16.88 -5.29
N TYR A 131 17.43 -16.09 -4.43
CA TYR A 131 16.61 -16.59 -3.32
C TYR A 131 15.14 -16.35 -3.63
N ALA A 132 14.35 -17.42 -3.62
CA ALA A 132 12.91 -17.34 -3.91
C ALA A 132 12.10 -18.20 -2.94
N PHE A 133 10.94 -17.67 -2.55
CA PHE A 133 9.90 -18.40 -1.83
C PHE A 133 8.65 -18.39 -2.70
N LEU A 134 8.15 -19.58 -3.05
CA LEU A 134 7.00 -19.73 -3.94
C LEU A 134 5.94 -20.62 -3.30
N PHE A 135 4.71 -20.14 -3.26
CA PHE A 135 3.53 -20.88 -2.81
C PHE A 135 2.30 -20.32 -3.53
N GLY A 136 1.24 -21.11 -3.59
CA GLY A 136 -0.07 -20.73 -4.10
C GLY A 136 -1.14 -20.99 -3.04
N ASP A 137 -2.32 -20.37 -3.21
CA ASP A 137 -3.52 -20.73 -2.45
C ASP A 137 -3.38 -20.57 -0.92
N MET A 138 -2.77 -19.46 -0.47
CA MET A 138 -2.63 -19.13 0.95
C MET A 138 -3.94 -18.64 1.60
N GLY A 139 -4.86 -18.14 0.78
CA GLY A 139 -6.09 -17.44 1.21
C GLY A 139 -7.10 -18.30 1.95
#